data_AF-A0A3M1RH61-F1
#
_entry.id   AF-A0A3M1RH61-F1
#
_cell.length_a   1.000
_cell.length_b   1.000
_cell.length_c   1.000
_cell.angle_alpha   90.00
_cell.angle_beta   90.00
_cell.angle_gamma   90.00
#
_symmetry.space_group_name_H-M   'P 1'
#
loop_
_entity.id
_entity.type
_entity.pdbx_description
1 polymer ?
#
loop_
_entity_poly.entity_id
_entity_poly.type
_entity_poly.pdbx_seq_one_letter_code
_entity_poly.pdbx_strand_id
1 'polypeptide(L)'
;MDFLLFLNDFDRRYMEPALPDPCGPVRYTLPIREEADLLTKVIKSKNASVEIPEFDLRILPGSNSRGLVCDVHGLLSRIEDAIRMGRSLEDVKKEGLLEKVERLKEGRAQATLVIIDPSGLSLVTGNAVKELLNT
;
A
#
# COMPACT_ATOMS: atom_id res chain seq x y z
N MET A 1 -17.76 -28.25 -6.32
CA MET A 1 -16.83 -28.45 -5.20
C MET A 1 -17.39 -27.69 -4.01
N ASP A 2 -18.05 -28.40 -3.09
CA ASP A 2 -18.67 -27.78 -1.93
C ASP A 2 -17.61 -27.34 -0.93
N PHE A 3 -17.54 -26.02 -0.69
CA PHE A 3 -16.71 -25.40 0.34
C PHE A 3 -17.00 -25.97 1.75
N LEU A 4 -18.20 -26.55 1.93
CA LEU A 4 -18.65 -27.23 3.16
C LEU A 4 -17.93 -28.55 3.45
N LEU A 5 -17.44 -29.29 2.44
CA LEU A 5 -16.74 -30.56 2.67
C LEU A 5 -15.35 -30.36 3.29
N PHE A 6 -14.73 -29.18 3.12
CA PHE A 6 -13.42 -28.86 3.69
C PHE A 6 -13.43 -28.66 5.21
N LEU A 7 -14.59 -28.33 5.79
CA LEU A 7 -14.72 -27.97 7.21
C LEU A 7 -15.35 -29.07 8.07
N ASN A 8 -15.63 -30.25 7.52
CA ASN A 8 -16.36 -31.32 8.23
C ASN A 8 -15.56 -31.97 9.38
N ASP A 9 -14.22 -31.88 9.35
CA ASP A 9 -13.36 -32.34 10.45
C ASP A 9 -13.06 -31.23 11.47
N PHE A 10 -13.64 -30.04 11.31
CA PHE A 10 -13.39 -28.90 12.19
C PHE A 10 -14.36 -28.90 13.37
N ASP A 11 -13.86 -29.23 14.57
CA ASP A 11 -14.65 -29.16 15.80
C ASP A 11 -14.99 -27.69 16.12
N ARG A 12 -16.29 -27.39 16.07
CA ARG A 12 -16.86 -26.05 16.29
C ARG A 12 -16.50 -25.45 17.66
N ARG A 13 -16.04 -26.25 18.61
CA ARG A 13 -15.57 -25.80 19.93
C ARG A 13 -14.24 -25.04 19.89
N TYR A 14 -13.51 -25.09 18.78
CA TYR A 14 -12.29 -24.30 18.55
C TYR A 14 -12.52 -23.08 17.65
N MET A 15 -13.78 -22.68 17.44
CA MET A 15 -14.14 -21.46 16.71
C MET A 15 -14.40 -20.35 17.72
N GLU A 16 -13.48 -19.40 17.83
CA GLU A 16 -13.73 -18.13 18.53
C GLU A 16 -14.28 -17.10 17.53
N PRO A 17 -15.17 -16.18 17.95
CA PRO A 17 -15.59 -15.09 17.10
C PRO A 17 -14.35 -14.27 16.73
N ALA A 18 -14.03 -14.22 15.44
CA ALA A 18 -13.02 -13.29 14.92
C ALA A 18 -13.57 -11.87 15.03
N LEU A 19 -13.43 -11.25 16.20
CA LEU A 19 -13.41 -9.81 16.31
C LEU A 19 -11.94 -9.41 16.16
N PRO A 20 -11.46 -9.05 14.96
CA PRO A 20 -10.31 -8.16 14.95
C PRO A 20 -10.81 -6.87 15.60
N ASP A 21 -10.16 -6.44 16.68
CA ASP A 21 -10.19 -5.01 17.02
C ASP A 21 -9.98 -4.26 15.70
N PRO A 22 -10.84 -3.30 15.32
CA PRO A 22 -10.42 -2.35 14.32
C PRO A 22 -9.19 -1.68 14.91
N CYS A 23 -8.01 -2.16 14.49
CA CYS A 23 -6.77 -1.45 14.70
C CYS A 23 -7.09 -0.06 14.17
N GLY A 24 -7.14 0.94 15.05
CA GLY A 24 -7.50 2.29 14.65
C GLY A 24 -6.64 2.77 13.47
N PRO A 25 -6.93 3.95 12.90
CA PRO A 25 -6.21 4.45 11.74
C PRO A 25 -4.71 4.23 11.85
N VAL A 26 -4.10 3.62 10.84
CA VAL A 26 -2.67 3.24 10.87
C VAL A 26 -1.88 4.05 9.86
N ARG A 27 -0.61 4.28 10.18
CA ARG A 27 0.39 4.78 9.25
C ARG A 27 1.53 3.78 9.16
N TYR A 28 1.88 3.38 7.94
CA TYR A 28 3.11 2.67 7.65
C TYR A 28 4.10 3.63 7.00
N THR A 29 5.33 3.61 7.47
CA THR A 29 6.45 4.35 6.88
C THR A 29 7.55 3.36 6.52
N LEU A 30 7.86 3.25 5.22
CA LEU A 30 8.85 2.34 4.67
C LEU A 30 9.91 3.14 3.90
N PRO A 31 11.16 3.24 4.40
CA PRO A 31 12.26 3.76 3.60
C PRO A 31 12.62 2.77 2.48
N ILE A 32 12.73 3.25 1.25
CA ILE A 32 13.20 2.48 0.08
C ILE A 32 14.63 2.93 -0.21
N ARG A 33 15.60 2.09 0.12
CA ARG A 33 17.04 2.39 0.03
C ARG A 33 17.78 1.42 -0.86
N GLU A 34 17.35 0.18 -0.93
CA GLU A 34 17.96 -0.90 -1.69
C GLU A 34 16.93 -1.73 -2.46
N GLU A 35 17.40 -2.57 -3.38
CA GLU A 35 16.53 -3.40 -4.22
C GLU A 35 15.66 -4.37 -3.40
N ALA A 36 16.14 -4.82 -2.24
CA ALA A 36 15.37 -5.68 -1.34
C ALA A 36 14.11 -4.98 -0.81
N ASP A 37 14.15 -3.66 -0.57
CA ASP A 37 12.99 -2.90 -0.11
C ASP A 37 11.87 -2.90 -1.17
N LEU A 38 12.22 -2.95 -2.46
CA LEU A 38 11.26 -3.00 -3.57
C LEU A 38 10.45 -4.32 -3.60
N LEU A 39 10.97 -5.39 -2.98
CA LEU A 39 10.31 -6.69 -2.87
C LEU A 39 9.38 -6.79 -1.65
N THR A 40 9.39 -5.78 -0.77
CA THR A 40 8.55 -5.71 0.43
C THR A 40 7.08 -5.85 0.06
N LYS A 41 6.36 -6.77 0.72
CA LYS A 41 4.94 -6.99 0.45
C LYS A 41 4.08 -5.91 1.07
N VAL A 42 3.10 -5.47 0.29
CA VAL A 42 2.13 -4.44 0.62
C VAL A 42 0.74 -5.01 0.39
N ILE A 43 -0.06 -5.00 1.44
CA ILE A 43 -1.50 -5.18 1.41
C ILE A 43 -2.09 -3.80 1.68
N LYS A 44 -2.61 -3.15 0.65
CA LYS A 44 -3.26 -1.86 0.74
C LYS A 44 -4.78 -2.04 0.78
N SER A 45 -5.46 -1.40 1.72
CA SER A 45 -6.92 -1.36 1.77
C SER A 45 -7.50 -0.39 0.73
N LYS A 46 -8.81 -0.51 0.47
CA LYS A 46 -9.54 0.38 -0.45
C LYS A 46 -9.52 1.85 0.01
N ASN A 47 -9.46 2.11 1.32
CA ASN A 47 -9.56 3.45 1.91
C ASN A 47 -8.19 4.08 2.20
N ALA A 48 -7.09 3.36 1.99
CA ALA A 48 -5.77 3.91 2.29
C ALA A 48 -5.31 4.94 1.26
N SER A 49 -4.57 5.96 1.69
CA SER A 49 -3.77 6.82 0.81
C SER A 49 -2.33 6.33 0.72
N VAL A 50 -1.67 6.70 -0.37
CA VAL A 50 -0.24 6.43 -0.60
C VAL A 50 0.49 7.74 -0.84
N GLU A 51 1.61 7.92 -0.19
CA GLU A 51 2.42 9.14 -0.21
C GLU A 51 3.89 8.82 -0.46
N ILE A 52 4.55 9.67 -1.25
CA ILE A 52 6.00 9.73 -1.39
C ILE A 52 6.41 11.18 -1.16
N PRO A 53 6.72 11.57 0.09
CA PRO A 53 6.95 12.96 0.47
C PRO A 53 8.07 13.65 -0.32
N GLU A 54 9.14 12.93 -0.65
CA GLU A 54 10.27 13.45 -1.43
C GLU A 54 9.87 13.84 -2.87
N PHE A 55 8.76 13.30 -3.36
CA PHE A 55 8.24 13.57 -4.69
C PHE A 55 7.06 14.56 -4.66
N ASP A 56 6.66 15.06 -3.48
CA ASP A 56 5.42 15.82 -3.27
C ASP A 56 4.20 15.11 -3.90
N LEU A 57 4.18 13.78 -3.76
CA LEU A 57 3.20 12.92 -4.39
C LEU A 57 2.29 12.31 -3.34
N ARG A 58 0.98 12.55 -3.48
CA ARG A 58 -0.06 11.96 -2.65
C ARG A 58 -1.20 11.44 -3.51
N ILE A 59 -1.52 10.16 -3.34
CA ILE A 59 -2.63 9.49 -4.03
C ILE A 59 -3.69 9.15 -2.99
N LEU A 60 -4.84 9.79 -3.14
CA LEU A 60 -6.03 9.54 -2.31
C LEU A 60 -6.87 8.41 -2.92
N PRO A 61 -7.58 7.62 -2.10
CA PRO A 61 -8.51 6.63 -2.61
C PRO A 61 -9.66 7.31 -3.37
N GLY A 62 -9.92 6.86 -4.60
CA GLY A 62 -11.12 7.24 -5.36
C GLY A 62 -12.33 6.35 -5.03
N SER A 63 -13.50 6.69 -5.57
CA SER A 63 -14.74 5.91 -5.42
C SER A 63 -14.63 4.47 -5.90
N ASN A 64 -13.77 4.20 -6.89
CA ASN A 64 -13.51 2.88 -7.45
C ASN A 64 -12.25 2.20 -6.87
N SER A 65 -11.65 2.76 -5.81
CA SER A 65 -10.47 2.19 -5.16
C SER A 65 -10.77 0.79 -4.61
N ARG A 66 -9.83 -0.14 -4.85
CA ARG A 66 -9.93 -1.53 -4.39
C ARG A 66 -8.75 -1.86 -3.48
N GLY A 67 -8.94 -2.90 -2.66
CA GLY A 67 -7.82 -3.53 -1.97
C GLY A 67 -6.80 -4.07 -2.97
N LEU A 68 -5.52 -3.99 -2.62
CA LEU A 68 -4.40 -4.35 -3.48
C LEU A 68 -3.41 -5.19 -2.67
N VAL A 69 -2.99 -6.31 -3.23
CA VAL A 69 -1.88 -7.12 -2.72
C VAL A 69 -0.78 -7.10 -3.77
N CYS A 70 0.39 -6.56 -3.41
CA CYS A 70 1.54 -6.46 -4.29
C CYS A 70 2.83 -6.39 -3.47
N ASP A 71 3.94 -6.14 -4.14
CA ASP A 71 5.15 -5.59 -3.52
C ASP A 71 5.26 -4.08 -3.78
N VAL A 72 6.28 -3.44 -3.22
CA VAL A 72 6.57 -2.02 -3.41
C VAL A 72 6.81 -1.71 -4.88
N HIS A 73 7.57 -2.53 -5.62
CA HIS A 73 7.79 -2.34 -7.06
C HIS A 73 6.47 -2.31 -7.85
N GLY A 74 5.57 -3.27 -7.57
CA GLY A 74 4.26 -3.34 -8.18
C GLY A 74 3.32 -2.20 -7.77
N LEU A 75 3.52 -1.62 -6.57
CA LEU A 75 2.82 -0.41 -6.15
C LEU A 75 3.33 0.82 -6.91
N LEU A 76 4.66 1.01 -7.00
CA LEU A 76 5.28 2.10 -7.77
C LEU A 76 4.85 2.08 -9.24
N SER A 77 4.71 0.90 -9.84
CA SER A 77 4.21 0.79 -11.22
C SER A 77 2.76 1.28 -11.36
N ARG A 78 1.90 1.05 -10.36
CA ARG A 78 0.52 1.59 -10.36
C ARG A 78 0.49 3.10 -10.12
N ILE A 79 1.44 3.59 -9.33
CA ILE A 79 1.62 5.04 -9.12
C ILE A 79 2.02 5.71 -10.44
N GLU A 80 2.95 5.12 -11.18
CA GLU A 80 3.36 5.55 -12.53
C GLU A 80 2.15 5.64 -13.48
N ASP A 81 1.30 4.60 -13.51
CA ASP A 81 0.07 4.59 -14.31
C ASP A 81 -0.91 5.69 -13.87
N ALA A 82 -1.08 5.90 -12.56
CA ALA A 82 -1.95 6.95 -12.03
C ALA A 82 -1.45 8.35 -12.42
N ILE A 83 -0.13 8.59 -12.37
CA ILE A 83 0.49 9.84 -12.83
C ILE A 83 0.22 10.02 -14.33
N ARG A 84 0.39 8.98 -15.14
CA ARG A 84 0.09 9.01 -16.59
C ARG A 84 -1.36 9.35 -16.90
N MET A 85 -2.30 8.87 -16.10
CA MET A 85 -3.74 9.13 -16.28
C MET A 85 -4.21 10.47 -15.69
N GLY A 86 -3.49 11.02 -14.72
CA GLY A 86 -3.83 12.26 -14.04
C GLY A 86 -3.87 13.46 -15.02
N ARG A 87 -5.06 14.01 -15.25
CA ARG A 87 -5.25 15.21 -16.09
C ARG A 87 -5.04 16.53 -15.35
N SER A 88 -4.95 16.50 -14.03
CA SER A 88 -4.81 17.69 -13.18
C SER A 88 -3.36 18.14 -12.98
N LEU A 89 -2.40 17.38 -13.50
CA LEU A 89 -0.97 17.72 -13.43
C LEU A 89 -0.55 18.39 -14.73
N GLU A 90 0.20 19.48 -14.63
CA GLU A 90 0.89 20.08 -15.77
C GLU A 90 1.87 19.05 -16.38
N ASP A 91 1.98 19.00 -17.71
CA ASP A 91 2.78 17.98 -18.41
C ASP A 91 4.25 17.97 -17.96
N VAL A 92 4.86 19.14 -17.72
CA VAL A 92 6.24 19.25 -17.25
C VAL A 92 6.43 18.64 -15.85
N LYS A 93 5.47 18.86 -14.93
CA LYS A 93 5.52 18.27 -13.59
C LYS A 93 5.34 16.76 -13.64
N LYS A 94 4.47 16.30 -14.54
CA LYS A 94 4.17 14.89 -14.76
C LYS A 94 5.39 14.12 -15.26
N GLU A 95 6.11 14.64 -16.25
CA GLU A 95 7.35 14.03 -16.76
C GLU A 95 8.42 13.91 -15.66
N GLY A 96 8.64 14.97 -14.88
CA GLY A 96 9.60 14.93 -13.77
C GLY A 96 9.23 13.94 -12.66
N LEU A 97 7.93 13.73 -12.40
CA LEU A 97 7.47 12.71 -11.45
C LEU A 97 7.68 11.29 -12.00
N LEU A 98 7.40 11.07 -13.28
CA LEU A 98 7.60 9.77 -13.92
C LEU A 98 9.08 9.36 -13.90
N GLU A 99 10.00 10.30 -14.21
CA GLU A 99 11.44 10.06 -14.13
C GLU A 99 11.88 9.69 -12.70
N LYS A 100 11.39 10.40 -11.69
CA LYS A 100 11.70 10.09 -10.28
C LYS A 100 11.23 8.70 -9.87
N VAL A 101 10.01 8.31 -10.26
CA VAL A 101 9.44 6.98 -9.98
C VAL A 101 10.21 5.89 -10.70
N GLU A 102 10.59 6.11 -11.96
CA GLU A 102 11.41 5.18 -12.74
C GLU A 102 12.76 4.94 -12.08
N ARG A 103 13.47 6.02 -11.72
CA ARG A 103 14.76 5.91 -11.02
C ARG A 103 14.65 5.19 -9.67
N LEU A 104 13.54 5.35 -8.96
CA LEU A 104 13.28 4.64 -7.71
C LEU A 104 13.07 3.13 -7.95
N LYS A 105 12.33 2.75 -9.00
CA LYS A 105 12.15 1.34 -9.39
C LYS A 105 13.44 0.67 -9.83
N GLU A 106 14.36 1.42 -10.42
CA GLU A 106 15.69 0.94 -10.83
C GLU A 106 16.71 0.92 -9.67
N GLY A 107 16.35 1.33 -8.45
CA GLY A 107 17.28 1.43 -7.32
C GLY A 107 18.32 2.56 -7.47
N ARG A 108 18.10 3.51 -8.39
CA ARG A 108 18.97 4.68 -8.65
C ARG A 108 18.54 5.94 -7.90
N ALA A 109 17.53 5.81 -7.05
CA ALA A 109 17.03 6.84 -6.15
C ALA A 109 16.53 6.18 -4.86
N GLN A 110 16.41 6.98 -3.81
CA GLN A 110 15.85 6.59 -2.53
C GLN A 110 14.67 7.49 -2.20
N ALA A 111 13.67 6.94 -1.53
CA ALA A 111 12.48 7.68 -1.11
C ALA A 111 11.81 6.97 0.07
N THR A 112 10.77 7.60 0.61
CA THR A 112 9.97 7.02 1.69
C THR A 112 8.56 6.75 1.18
N LEU A 113 8.14 5.49 1.24
CA LEU A 113 6.76 5.11 0.98
C LEU A 113 5.97 5.23 2.27
N VAL A 114 4.91 6.04 2.24
CA VAL A 114 3.98 6.21 3.36
C VAL A 114 2.60 5.70 2.95
N ILE A 115 2.01 4.82 3.76
CA ILE A 115 0.64 4.34 3.58
C ILE A 115 -0.16 4.72 4.82
N ILE A 116 -1.19 5.53 4.63
CA ILE A 116 -2.10 5.93 5.71
C ILE A 116 -3.43 5.23 5.45
N ASP A 117 -3.88 4.41 6.39
CA ASP A 117 -5.13 3.67 6.26
C ASP A 117 -6.06 3.96 7.44
N PRO A 118 -7.11 4.78 7.21
CA PRO A 118 -8.13 5.07 8.21
C PRO A 118 -8.86 3.82 8.74
N SER A 119 -8.90 2.74 7.96
CA SER A 119 -9.58 1.49 8.36
C SER A 119 -8.68 0.51 9.12
N GLY A 120 -7.37 0.75 9.14
CA GLY A 120 -6.41 -0.14 9.81
C GLY A 120 -6.22 -1.52 9.18
N LEU A 121 -6.77 -1.75 7.98
CA LEU A 121 -6.74 -3.06 7.30
C LEU A 121 -5.51 -3.27 6.43
N SER A 122 -4.72 -2.23 6.18
CA SER A 122 -3.48 -2.30 5.42
C SER A 122 -2.36 -2.96 6.24
N LEU A 123 -1.46 -3.64 5.54
CA LEU A 123 -0.28 -4.26 6.09
C LEU A 123 0.91 -4.01 5.16
N VAL A 124 2.04 -3.62 5.74
CA VAL A 124 3.33 -3.61 5.05
C VAL A 124 4.27 -4.52 5.82
N THR A 125 4.91 -5.45 5.12
CA THR A 125 5.83 -6.40 5.75
C THR A 125 7.23 -5.80 5.95
N GLY A 126 8.13 -6.56 6.57
CA GLY A 126 9.55 -6.19 6.62
C GLY A 126 9.84 -5.10 7.65
N ASN A 127 10.69 -4.14 7.27
CA ASN A 127 11.20 -3.05 8.10
C ASN A 127 10.29 -1.80 8.16
N ALA A 128 9.07 -1.88 7.63
CA ALA A 128 8.11 -0.78 7.71
C ALA A 128 7.72 -0.49 9.17
N VAL A 129 7.81 0.78 9.56
CA VAL A 129 7.37 1.24 10.88
C VAL A 129 5.86 1.43 10.85
N LYS A 130 5.13 0.72 11.72
CA LYS A 130 3.68 0.87 11.92
C LYS A 130 3.41 1.80 13.10
N GLU A 131 2.61 2.83 12.88
CA GLU A 131 2.12 3.75 13.90
C GLU A 131 0.59 3.66 13.96
N LEU A 132 0.04 3.62 15.18
CA LEU A 132 -1.39 3.85 15.41
C LEU A 132 -1.60 5.35 15.50
N LEU A 133 -2.54 5.88 14.72
CA LEU A 133 -2.90 7.29 14.75
C LEU A 133 -4.04 7.45 15.77
N ASN A 134 -3.73 8.12 16.88
CA ASN A 134 -4.72 8.52 17.87
C ASN A 134 -5.63 9.58 17.22
N THR A 135 -6.93 9.28 17.13
CA THR A 135 -7.95 10.23 16.65
C THR A 135 -8.66 10.84 17.85
#